data_AF-A0A7C6N5R9-F1
#
_entry.id   AF-A0A7C6N5R9-F1
#
_cell.length_a   1.000
_cell.length_b   1.000
_cell.length_c   1.000
_cell.angle_alpha   90.00
_cell.angle_beta   90.00
_cell.angle_gamma   90.00
#
_symmetry.space_group_name_H-M   'P 1'
#
loop_
_entity.id
_entity.type
_entity.pdbx_description
1 polymer ?
#
loop_
_entity_poly.entity_id
_entity_poly.type
_entity_poly.pdbx_seq_one_letter_code
_entity_poly.pdbx_strand_id
1 'polypeptide(L)' 'TGELDADMPPNTTLEINLAAPTGASSLGDVALSSAPADLVTGIGILSESGLAITYTFTADVGAGVIASDTRTVTLTIIDE' A
#
# COMPACT_ATOMS: atom_id res chain seq x y z
N THR A 1 -7.21 -5.14 1.43
CA THR A 1 -5.98 -5.42 0.67
C THR A 1 -5.60 -4.21 -0.19
N GLY A 2 -4.33 -4.12 -0.57
CA GLY A 2 -3.83 -3.17 -1.57
C GLY A 2 -2.93 -3.86 -2.59
N GLU A 3 -3.01 -3.42 -3.84
CA GLU A 3 -2.22 -3.95 -4.96
C GLU A 3 -1.89 -2.84 -5.97
N LEU A 4 -0.89 -3.10 -6.81
CA LEU A 4 -0.52 -2.28 -7.96
C LEU A 4 -1.05 -2.89 -9.25
N ASP A 5 -1.30 -2.05 -10.25
CA ASP A 5 -1.61 -2.50 -11.61
C ASP A 5 -0.49 -3.32 -12.26
N ALA A 6 0.76 -3.05 -11.91
CA ALA A 6 1.92 -3.89 -12.21
C ALA A 6 3.07 -3.62 -11.24
N ASP A 7 3.98 -4.59 -11.10
CA ASP A 7 5.13 -4.49 -10.18
C ASP A 7 5.97 -3.23 -10.44
N MET A 8 6.51 -2.67 -9.35
CA MET A 8 7.44 -1.57 -9.41
C MET A 8 8.69 -1.95 -10.23
N PRO A 9 9.32 -0.99 -10.93
CA PRO A 9 10.57 -1.24 -11.63
C PRO A 9 11.65 -1.86 -10.71
N PRO A 10 12.61 -2.62 -11.27
CA PRO A 10 13.69 -3.21 -10.50
C PRO A 10 14.41 -2.17 -9.63
N ASN A 11 14.81 -2.57 -8.42
CA ASN A 11 15.50 -1.73 -7.44
C ASN A 11 14.68 -0.52 -6.95
N THR A 12 13.36 -0.55 -7.15
CA THR A 12 12.43 0.38 -6.50
C THR A 12 11.39 -0.38 -5.72
N THR A 13 10.89 0.24 -4.67
CA THR A 13 9.85 -0.33 -3.82
C THR A 13 8.93 0.78 -3.38
N LEU A 14 7.63 0.54 -3.51
CA LEU A 14 6.60 1.41 -2.96
C LEU A 14 5.99 0.69 -1.76
N GLU A 15 6.14 1.30 -0.59
CA GLU A 15 5.53 0.84 0.64
C GLU A 15 4.32 1.73 0.96
N ILE A 16 3.28 1.10 1.50
CA ILE A 16 2.09 1.78 1.96
C ILE A 16 1.84 1.45 3.43
N ASN A 17 1.46 2.46 4.19
CA ASN A 17 1.07 2.35 5.58
C ASN A 17 -0.27 3.03 5.78
N LEU A 18 -1.28 2.22 6.11
CA LEU A 18 -2.62 2.69 6.41
C LEU A 18 -2.79 2.79 7.91
N ALA A 19 -3.25 3.94 8.39
CA ALA A 19 -3.74 4.04 9.75
C ALA A 19 -4.96 3.12 9.92
N ALA A 20 -4.92 2.24 10.91
CA ALA A 20 -6.04 1.35 11.18
C ALA A 20 -7.17 2.10 11.88
N PRO A 21 -8.44 1.85 11.49
CA PRO A 21 -9.60 2.34 12.21
C PRO A 21 -9.71 1.73 13.62
N THR A 22 -10.56 2.31 14.46
CA THR A 22 -10.80 1.78 15.81
C THR A 22 -11.24 0.31 15.76
N GLY A 23 -10.51 -0.56 16.46
CA GLY A 23 -10.78 -1.99 16.51
C GLY A 23 -10.10 -2.83 15.42
N ALA A 24 -9.50 -2.19 14.41
CA ALA A 24 -8.65 -2.85 13.43
C ALA A 24 -7.17 -2.72 13.80
N SER A 25 -6.33 -3.51 13.14
CA SER A 25 -4.87 -3.48 13.30
C SER A 25 -4.19 -3.18 11.98
N SER A 26 -3.30 -2.19 11.97
CA SER A 26 -2.47 -1.88 10.81
C SER A 26 -1.28 -2.80 10.80
N LEU A 27 -0.89 -3.28 9.62
CA LEU A 27 0.31 -4.07 9.43
C LEU A 27 1.58 -3.20 9.31
N GLY A 28 1.43 -1.86 9.33
CA GLY A 28 2.53 -0.92 9.21
C GLY A 28 2.94 -0.70 7.76
N ASP A 29 4.26 -0.61 7.52
CA ASP A 29 4.81 -0.40 6.18
C ASP A 29 4.78 -1.73 5.40
N VAL A 30 3.92 -1.81 4.39
CA VAL A 30 3.76 -2.99 3.54
C VAL A 30 4.24 -2.67 2.14
N ALA A 31 5.18 -3.47 1.63
CA ALA A 31 5.64 -3.38 0.24
C ALA A 31 4.51 -3.80 -0.72
N LEU A 32 4.15 -2.88 -1.62
CA LEU A 32 3.15 -3.12 -2.64
C LEU A 32 3.76 -3.82 -3.86
N SER A 33 2.97 -4.71 -4.46
CA SER A 33 3.28 -5.41 -5.70
C SER A 33 2.00 -5.58 -6.52
N SER A 34 2.10 -6.21 -7.69
CA SER A 34 0.94 -6.67 -8.46
C SER A 34 0.13 -7.77 -7.77
N ALA A 35 0.68 -8.39 -6.72
CA ALA A 35 -0.07 -9.30 -5.87
C ALA A 35 -0.75 -8.54 -4.73
N PRO A 36 -2.03 -8.80 -4.46
CA PRO A 36 -2.74 -8.16 -3.35
C PRO A 36 -2.17 -8.57 -2.00
N ALA A 37 -1.89 -7.55 -1.19
CA ALA A 37 -1.37 -7.70 0.17
C ALA A 37 -2.36 -7.13 1.19
N ASP A 38 -2.43 -7.74 2.36
CA ASP A 38 -3.15 -7.17 3.49
C ASP A 38 -2.40 -5.95 4.03
N LEU A 39 -3.15 -4.89 4.37
CA LEU A 39 -2.62 -3.63 4.88
C LEU A 39 -3.15 -3.33 6.29
N VAL A 40 -4.42 -3.65 6.50
CA VAL A 40 -5.15 -3.51 7.75
C VAL A 40 -6.02 -4.76 7.90
N THR A 41 -6.06 -5.33 9.09
CA THR A 41 -6.85 -6.53 9.41
C THR A 41 -7.84 -6.24 10.54
N GLY A 42 -8.93 -7.01 10.60
CA GLY A 42 -9.95 -6.84 11.64
C GLY A 42 -10.80 -5.57 11.48
N ILE A 43 -11.00 -5.11 10.25
CA ILE A 43 -11.92 -4.01 9.97
C ILE A 43 -13.35 -4.51 10.23
N GLY A 44 -14.01 -3.93 11.23
CA GLY A 44 -15.43 -4.17 11.46
C GLY A 44 -16.32 -3.13 10.76
N ILE A 45 -17.63 -3.19 11.03
CA ILE A 45 -18.59 -2.21 10.51
C ILE A 45 -18.45 -0.90 11.31
N LEU A 46 -17.57 -0.01 10.85
CA LEU A 46 -17.37 1.31 11.43
C LEU A 46 -17.41 2.38 10.34
N SER A 47 -17.88 3.58 10.67
CA SER A 47 -17.80 4.74 9.79
C SER A 47 -16.75 5.69 10.34
N GLU A 48 -15.51 5.50 9.90
CA GLU A 48 -14.40 6.41 10.21
C GLU A 48 -13.90 7.09 8.94
N SER A 49 -13.43 8.33 9.08
CA SER A 49 -12.93 9.14 7.99
C SER A 49 -11.74 9.96 8.46
N GLY A 50 -10.89 10.40 7.52
CA GLY A 50 -9.68 11.16 7.84
C GLY A 50 -8.52 10.31 8.35
N LEU A 51 -8.55 8.98 8.14
CA LEU A 51 -7.42 8.10 8.41
C LEU A 51 -6.27 8.44 7.46
N ALA A 52 -5.04 8.49 8.00
CA ALA A 52 -3.86 8.80 7.22
C ALA A 52 -3.43 7.61 6.36
N ILE A 53 -3.02 7.90 5.12
CA ILE A 53 -2.38 6.95 4.22
C ILE A 53 -0.99 7.51 3.92
N THR A 54 0.05 6.78 4.33
CA THR A 54 1.44 7.16 4.10
C THR A 54 2.02 6.28 3.01
N TYR A 55 2.63 6.92 2.01
CA TYR A 55 3.36 6.24 0.94
C TYR A 55 4.85 6.54 1.09
N THR A 56 5.65 5.49 1.12
CA THR A 56 7.11 5.59 1.15
C THR A 56 7.65 4.96 -0.13
N PHE A 57 8.26 5.78 -0.98
CA PHE A 57 8.95 5.30 -2.17
C PHE A 57 10.45 5.23 -1.90
N THR A 58 11.01 4.05 -2.05
CA THR A 58 12.45 3.79 -1.90
C THR A 58 13.03 3.36 -3.24
N ALA A 59 14.13 3.99 -3.64
CA ALA A 59 14.92 3.60 -4.80
C ALA A 59 16.35 3.30 -4.34
N ASP A 60 16.82 2.09 -4.65
CA ASP A 60 18.20 1.69 -4.38
C ASP A 60 19.16 2.34 -5.42
N VAL A 61 20.44 2.44 -5.08
CA VAL A 61 21.49 2.97 -5.97
C VAL A 61 21.54 2.25 -7.33
N GLY A 62 21.05 1.01 -7.41
CA GLY A 62 20.92 0.24 -8.64
C GLY A 62 19.70 0.58 -9.54
N ALA A 63 18.79 1.46 -9.12
CA ALA A 63 17.58 1.80 -9.89
C ALA A 63 17.88 2.50 -11.23
N GLY A 64 19.04 3.16 -11.35
CA GLY A 64 19.44 3.86 -12.57
C GLY A 64 18.46 4.98 -12.95
N VAL A 65 18.32 5.26 -14.25
CA VAL A 65 17.34 6.22 -14.77
C VAL A 65 16.06 5.48 -15.10
N ILE A 66 15.02 5.70 -14.30
CA ILE A 66 13.67 5.22 -14.58
C ILE A 66 12.94 6.34 -15.32
N ALA A 67 12.44 6.04 -16.52
CA ALA A 67 11.58 6.98 -17.24
C ALA A 67 10.33 7.28 -16.41
N SER A 68 9.75 8.47 -16.56
CA SER A 68 8.51 8.80 -15.85
C SER A 68 7.46 7.73 -16.13
N ASP A 69 7.00 7.08 -15.07
CA ASP A 69 6.04 5.98 -15.14
C ASP A 69 4.91 6.22 -14.13
N THR A 70 3.75 5.64 -14.39
CA THR A 70 2.56 5.79 -13.54
C THR A 70 2.09 4.42 -13.09
N ARG A 71 1.78 4.30 -11.80
CA ARG A 71 1.25 3.08 -11.19
C ARG A 71 -0.07 3.37 -10.50
N THR A 72 -1.03 2.48 -10.71
CA THR A 72 -2.35 2.57 -10.10
C THR A 72 -2.36 1.71 -8.86
N VAL A 73 -2.61 2.31 -7.69
CA VAL A 73 -2.83 1.59 -6.43
C VAL A 73 -4.32 1.32 -6.29
N THR A 74 -4.71 0.04 -6.24
CA THR A 74 -6.08 -0.38 -5.95
C THR A 74 -6.17 -0.78 -4.48
N LEU A 75 -7.04 -0.12 -3.73
CA LEU A 75 -7.34 -0.45 -2.34
C LEU A 75 -8.72 -1.09 -2.26
N THR A 76 -8.76 -2.34 -1.81
CA THR A 76 -10.01 -3.10 -1.62
C THR A 76 -10.25 -3.27 -0.14
N ILE A 77 -11.39 -2.76 0.34
CA ILE A 77 -11.87 -3.00 1.69
C ILE A 77 -12.75 -4.25 1.61
N ILE A 78 -12.38 -5.28 2.36
CA ILE A 78 -13.17 -6.50 2.51
C ILE A 78 -13.81 -6.41 3.90
N ASP A 79 -15.14 -6.45 3.92
CA ASP A 79 -15.95 -6.56 5.14
C ASP A 79 -16.13 -8.06 5.41
N GLU A 80 -15.84 -8.51 6.64
CA GLU A 80 -16.02 -9.90 7.10
C GLU A 80 -17.37 -10.08 7.80
#